data_AF-A0A9D8TBY9-F1
#
_entry.id   AF-A0A9D8TBY9-F1
#
_cell.length_a   1.000
_cell.length_b   1.000
_cell.length_c   1.000
_cell.angle_alpha   90.00
_cell.angle_beta   90.00
_cell.angle_gamma   90.00
#
_symmetry.space_group_name_H-M   'P 1'
#
loop_
_entity.id
_entity.type
_entity.pdbx_description
1 polymer ?
#
loop_
_entity_poly.entity_id
_entity_poly.type
_entity_poly.pdbx_seq_one_letter_code
_entity_poly.pdbx_strand_id
1 'polypeptide(L)'
;DGREFQGRIIGTDPSTDLALVKIEGDDLPTIPVGDSDQLKIGEWVLAVGNPFNMTSTVTAGIVSAKARSLGVYNKGVESFIQTDAAINQGNSGGALVNARGELVGINSVLYSPTGSYSGYGFAIPTSIMTKVIADLKQYGAVQRAMLGISGRPLDNDGQTMDAEMKKKAEELGATEGVWVAEVVENGSASGILEVDDVIIGIEGKRVKNFAGLQEELAKHRPGDKVKVKILRDKKEKTVEIELKNEQGTTKVLKDADMEILGAAFREVPDEVKRQLRLNAGVEVTGVTEGKMKAAGVRKGFIILKANGQTVKSVEQLESIMKEATRSTEPVLFLQGIFPSGKRAYFAVDLTQE
;
A
#
# COMPACT_ATOMS: atom_id res chain seq x y z
N ASP A 1 3.37 23.30 23.12
CA ASP A 1 4.56 23.93 23.73
C ASP A 1 5.33 24.82 22.73
N GLY A 2 4.94 24.87 21.46
CA GLY A 2 5.48 25.83 20.48
C GLY A 2 6.89 25.51 19.99
N ARG A 3 7.45 24.35 20.34
CA ARG A 3 8.77 23.91 19.87
C ARG A 3 8.70 23.47 18.42
N GLU A 4 9.75 23.76 17.66
CA GLU A 4 9.90 23.34 16.27
C GLU A 4 11.08 22.39 16.12
N PHE A 5 10.91 21.34 15.30
CA PHE A 5 11.92 20.32 15.06
C PHE A 5 12.01 20.01 13.57
N GLN A 6 13.21 19.71 13.09
CA GLN A 6 13.37 19.14 11.75
C GLN A 6 13.00 17.64 11.79
N GLY A 7 12.07 17.26 10.92
CA GLY A 7 11.69 15.86 10.71
C GLY A 7 12.47 15.22 9.56
N ARG A 8 12.94 13.99 9.77
CA ARG A 8 13.52 13.13 8.73
C ARG A 8 12.58 11.96 8.47
N ILE A 9 12.24 11.75 7.20
CA ILE A 9 11.48 10.57 6.79
C ILE A 9 12.34 9.33 7.00
N ILE A 10 11.83 8.36 7.75
CA ILE A 10 12.42 7.04 7.94
C ILE A 10 11.92 6.08 6.87
N GLY A 11 10.66 6.20 6.49
CA GLY A 11 10.07 5.42 5.41
C GLY A 11 8.61 5.83 5.16
N THR A 12 8.10 5.46 3.99
CA THR A 12 6.72 5.71 3.59
C THR A 12 6.10 4.43 3.05
N ASP A 13 4.79 4.33 3.22
CA ASP A 13 3.97 3.31 2.59
C ASP A 13 2.77 3.97 1.91
N PRO A 14 2.92 4.33 0.63
CA PRO A 14 1.85 4.99 -0.13
C PRO A 14 0.55 4.17 -0.23
N SER A 15 0.63 2.84 -0.10
CA SER A 15 -0.54 1.98 -0.26
C SER A 15 -1.40 1.86 0.99
N THR A 16 -0.89 2.25 2.17
CA THR A 16 -1.71 2.44 3.38
C THR A 16 -1.84 3.92 3.76
N ASP A 17 -1.24 4.81 2.97
CA ASP A 17 -1.15 6.26 3.25
C ASP A 17 -0.51 6.57 4.61
N LEU A 18 0.57 5.86 4.94
CA LEU A 18 1.32 6.04 6.19
C LEU A 18 2.77 6.43 5.92
N ALA A 19 3.32 7.27 6.79
CA ALA A 19 4.73 7.64 6.80
C ALA A 19 5.27 7.59 8.23
N LEU A 20 6.52 7.15 8.38
CA LEU A 20 7.25 7.23 9.64
C LEU A 20 8.27 8.36 9.55
N VAL A 21 8.11 9.35 10.42
CA VAL A 21 9.02 10.50 10.51
C VAL A 21 9.73 10.46 11.87
N LYS A 22 11.04 10.67 11.86
CA LYS A 22 11.85 10.83 13.06
C LYS A 22 12.13 12.31 13.27
N ILE A 23 11.95 12.77 14.50
CA ILE A 23 12.45 14.06 14.99
C ILE A 23 13.52 13.78 16.05
N GLU A 24 14.51 14.66 16.15
CA GLU A 24 15.52 14.60 17.22
C GLU A 24 15.14 15.59 18.32
N GLY A 25 14.95 15.10 19.54
CA GLY A 25 14.58 15.92 20.70
C GLY A 25 14.36 15.06 21.94
N ASP A 26 14.48 15.68 23.11
CA ASP A 26 14.34 15.03 24.41
C ASP A 26 12.99 15.38 25.07
N ASP A 27 12.53 14.52 25.98
CA ASP A 27 11.32 14.69 26.79
C ASP A 27 10.06 15.01 25.97
N LEU A 28 9.87 14.28 24.87
CA LEU A 28 8.68 14.40 24.02
C LEU A 28 7.53 13.54 24.58
N PRO A 29 6.31 14.09 24.75
CA PRO A 29 5.18 13.30 25.21
C PRO A 29 4.75 12.29 24.13
N THR A 30 4.31 11.11 24.57
CA THR A 30 3.80 10.05 23.70
C THR A 30 2.33 9.78 23.97
N ILE A 31 1.60 9.31 22.95
CA ILE A 31 0.22 8.83 23.09
C ILE A 31 0.19 7.33 23.37
N PRO A 32 -0.62 6.82 24.31
CA PRO A 32 -0.85 5.40 24.45
C PRO A 32 -1.58 4.86 23.21
N VAL A 33 -1.12 3.73 22.67
CA VAL A 33 -1.73 3.08 21.50
C VAL A 33 -2.74 2.04 21.98
N GLY A 34 -3.99 2.20 21.58
CA GLY A 34 -5.08 1.26 21.84
C GLY A 34 -5.28 0.27 20.69
N ASP A 35 -6.11 -0.75 20.95
CA ASP A 35 -6.46 -1.78 19.98
C ASP A 35 -7.72 -1.38 19.18
N SER A 36 -7.52 -1.02 17.90
CA SER A 36 -8.61 -0.69 16.98
C SER A 36 -9.54 -1.87 16.68
N ASP A 37 -9.11 -3.12 16.89
CA ASP A 37 -9.95 -4.29 16.65
C ASP A 37 -11.07 -4.38 17.70
N GLN A 38 -10.80 -3.94 18.94
CA GLN A 38 -11.77 -3.88 20.04
C GLN A 38 -12.75 -2.72 19.93
N LEU A 39 -12.45 -1.73 19.08
CA LEU A 39 -13.30 -0.56 18.89
C LEU A 39 -14.67 -0.96 18.33
N LYS A 40 -15.75 -0.48 18.95
CA LYS A 40 -17.12 -0.82 18.57
C LYS A 40 -17.81 0.30 17.81
N ILE A 41 -18.70 -0.06 16.89
CA ILE A 41 -19.62 0.89 16.26
C ILE A 41 -20.49 1.53 17.35
N GLY A 42 -20.62 2.86 17.31
CA GLY A 42 -21.29 3.67 18.33
C GLY A 42 -20.41 4.11 19.49
N GLU A 43 -19.15 3.64 19.58
CA GLU A 43 -18.20 4.09 20.60
C GLU A 43 -17.76 5.54 20.33
N TRP A 44 -17.66 6.34 21.39
CA TRP A 44 -17.20 7.73 21.31
C TRP A 44 -15.72 7.81 20.94
N VAL A 45 -15.43 8.71 20.01
CA VAL A 45 -14.08 9.04 19.56
C VAL A 45 -13.88 10.55 19.45
N LEU A 46 -12.64 10.98 19.60
CA LEU A 46 -12.21 12.35 19.37
C LEU A 46 -11.18 12.37 18.24
N ALA A 47 -11.38 13.25 17.26
CA ALA A 47 -10.39 13.53 16.23
C ALA A 47 -9.59 14.79 16.62
N VAL A 48 -8.27 14.67 16.60
CA VAL A 48 -7.32 15.73 16.96
C VAL A 48 -6.42 16.03 15.76
N GLY A 49 -6.29 17.30 15.40
CA GLY A 49 -5.48 17.72 14.25
C GLY A 49 -5.25 19.23 14.21
N ASN A 50 -4.75 19.73 13.08
CA ASN A 50 -4.52 21.16 12.86
C ASN A 50 -5.28 21.63 11.59
N PRO A 51 -6.62 21.62 11.61
CA PRO A 51 -7.40 21.96 10.44
C PRO A 51 -7.20 23.43 10.08
N PHE A 52 -6.98 23.72 8.79
CA PHE A 52 -6.79 25.09 8.27
C PHE A 52 -5.68 25.90 8.97
N ASN A 53 -4.65 25.25 9.52
CA ASN A 53 -3.61 25.87 10.37
C ASN A 53 -4.15 26.61 11.60
N MET A 54 -5.37 26.29 12.03
CA MET A 54 -5.92 26.74 13.31
C MET A 54 -5.42 25.79 14.39
N THR A 55 -4.41 26.24 15.15
CA THR A 55 -3.68 25.46 16.17
C THR A 55 -4.56 24.46 16.94
N SER A 56 -4.22 23.17 16.81
CA SER A 56 -4.71 22.03 17.60
C SER A 56 -6.22 22.02 17.91
N THR A 57 -7.03 21.63 16.93
CA THR A 57 -8.48 21.48 17.08
C THR A 57 -8.84 20.05 17.47
N VAL A 58 -9.82 19.93 18.39
CA VAL A 58 -10.42 18.66 18.79
C VAL A 58 -11.89 18.65 18.38
N THR A 59 -12.33 17.58 17.73
CA THR A 59 -13.73 17.35 17.36
C THR A 59 -14.18 16.01 17.93
N ALA A 60 -15.46 15.90 18.29
CA ALA A 60 -16.02 14.68 18.87
C ALA A 60 -17.03 14.03 17.92
N GLY A 61 -17.11 12.71 17.97
CA GLY A 61 -18.09 11.92 17.24
C GLY A 61 -18.11 10.49 17.76
N ILE A 62 -18.69 9.61 16.97
CA ILE A 62 -18.73 8.18 17.23
C ILE A 62 -18.09 7.41 16.07
N VAL A 63 -17.82 6.14 16.32
CA VAL A 63 -17.48 5.18 15.26
C VAL A 63 -18.75 4.84 14.51
N SER A 64 -18.89 5.34 13.28
CA SER A 64 -20.07 5.11 12.44
C SER A 64 -20.01 3.76 11.74
N ALA A 65 -18.83 3.30 11.34
CA ALA A 65 -18.60 2.00 10.70
C ALA A 65 -17.11 1.58 10.79
N LYS A 66 -16.83 0.33 10.46
CA LYS A 66 -15.48 -0.24 10.32
C LYS A 66 -15.36 -0.98 8.99
N ALA A 67 -14.14 -1.28 8.57
CA ALA A 67 -13.86 -2.00 7.33
C ALA A 67 -14.51 -1.36 6.10
N ARG A 68 -14.34 -0.04 5.96
CA ARG A 68 -14.78 0.70 4.79
C ARG A 68 -13.66 0.80 3.76
N SER A 69 -14.01 0.53 2.50
CA SER A 69 -13.21 0.86 1.33
C SER A 69 -13.93 1.95 0.54
N LEU A 70 -13.17 2.92 0.04
CA LEU A 70 -13.65 4.10 -0.67
C LEU A 70 -13.23 4.11 -2.14
N GLY A 71 -12.31 3.22 -2.54
CA GLY A 71 -11.71 3.19 -3.87
C GLY A 71 -10.86 4.42 -4.18
N VAL A 72 -10.33 5.09 -3.15
CA VAL A 72 -9.53 6.32 -3.27
C VAL A 72 -8.06 6.03 -3.52
N TYR A 73 -7.57 4.87 -3.07
CA TYR A 73 -6.22 4.39 -3.31
C TYR A 73 -6.26 3.27 -4.34
N ASN A 74 -5.76 3.56 -5.55
CA ASN A 74 -5.69 2.57 -6.62
C ASN A 74 -4.75 1.42 -6.20
N LYS A 75 -5.32 0.23 -5.93
CA LYS A 75 -4.62 -0.95 -5.37
C LYS A 75 -4.05 -0.75 -3.96
N GLY A 76 -4.57 0.21 -3.19
CA GLY A 76 -4.19 0.40 -1.78
C GLY A 76 -4.84 -0.62 -0.84
N VAL A 77 -4.36 -0.65 0.40
CA VAL A 77 -5.03 -1.34 1.52
C VAL A 77 -6.02 -0.37 2.12
N GLU A 78 -7.30 -0.60 1.87
CA GLU A 78 -8.38 0.23 2.38
C GLU A 78 -9.23 -0.55 3.38
N SER A 79 -9.02 -0.28 4.66
CA SER A 79 -9.93 -0.68 5.73
C SER A 79 -10.03 0.45 6.73
N PHE A 80 -10.90 1.41 6.47
CA PHE A 80 -11.03 2.59 7.32
C PHE A 80 -12.01 2.37 8.47
N ILE A 81 -11.72 3.03 9.58
CA ILE A 81 -12.70 3.39 10.60
C ILE A 81 -13.43 4.63 10.11
N GLN A 82 -14.75 4.55 10.00
CA GLN A 82 -15.60 5.69 9.66
C GLN A 82 -16.08 6.38 10.94
N THR A 83 -16.05 7.71 10.96
CA THR A 83 -16.54 8.54 12.06
C THR A 83 -17.28 9.77 11.56
N ASP A 84 -18.22 10.25 12.39
CA ASP A 84 -18.90 11.55 12.24
C ASP A 84 -18.26 12.64 13.12
N ALA A 85 -17.07 12.39 13.69
CA ALA A 85 -16.22 13.45 14.18
C ALA A 85 -15.80 14.34 12.98
N ALA A 86 -15.84 15.66 13.17
CA ALA A 86 -15.50 16.58 12.08
C ALA A 86 -14.03 16.44 11.66
N ILE A 87 -13.82 15.90 10.45
CA ILE A 87 -12.52 15.78 9.79
C ILE A 87 -12.50 16.75 8.59
N ASN A 88 -11.52 17.65 8.57
CA ASN A 88 -11.29 18.62 7.49
C ASN A 88 -9.83 18.56 7.02
N GLN A 89 -9.50 19.28 5.93
CA GLN A 89 -8.11 19.46 5.52
C GLN A 89 -7.25 20.01 6.67
N GLY A 90 -6.09 19.38 6.89
CA GLY A 90 -5.21 19.65 8.03
C GLY A 90 -5.38 18.70 9.22
N ASN A 91 -6.41 17.84 9.22
CA ASN A 91 -6.50 16.73 10.18
C ASN A 91 -5.74 15.47 9.71
N SER A 92 -5.38 15.36 8.42
CA SER A 92 -4.63 14.22 7.89
C SER A 92 -3.30 14.02 8.64
N GLY A 93 -3.04 12.78 9.07
CA GLY A 93 -1.92 12.43 9.96
C GLY A 93 -2.20 12.66 11.45
N GLY A 94 -3.30 13.30 11.81
CA GLY A 94 -3.75 13.52 13.18
C GLY A 94 -4.33 12.27 13.84
N ALA A 95 -4.58 12.34 15.15
CA ALA A 95 -5.04 11.20 15.94
C ALA A 95 -6.57 11.07 15.94
N LEU A 96 -7.06 9.84 15.84
CA LEU A 96 -8.39 9.45 16.29
C LEU A 96 -8.22 8.66 17.60
N VAL A 97 -8.79 9.17 18.70
CA VAL A 97 -8.64 8.58 20.03
C VAL A 97 -9.98 8.15 20.62
N ASN A 98 -9.98 7.10 21.42
CA ASN A 98 -11.17 6.69 22.16
C ASN A 98 -11.36 7.55 23.44
N ALA A 99 -12.44 7.30 24.18
CA ALA A 99 -12.76 8.03 25.41
C ALA A 99 -11.71 7.90 26.54
N ARG A 100 -10.77 6.94 26.44
CA ARG A 100 -9.65 6.77 27.39
C ARG A 100 -8.40 7.56 26.97
N GLY A 101 -8.43 8.23 25.81
CA GLY A 101 -7.28 8.93 25.24
C GLY A 101 -6.27 8.01 24.56
N GLU A 102 -6.65 6.76 24.28
CA GLU A 102 -5.81 5.82 23.52
C GLU A 102 -6.00 6.05 22.03
N LEU A 103 -4.91 6.07 21.27
CA LEU A 103 -4.94 6.13 19.81
C LEU A 103 -5.63 4.87 19.26
N VAL A 104 -6.64 5.05 18.43
CA VAL A 104 -7.36 3.94 17.75
C VAL A 104 -7.36 4.09 16.23
N GLY A 105 -6.95 5.23 15.70
CA GLY A 105 -6.64 5.38 14.28
C GLY A 105 -5.90 6.66 13.93
N ILE A 106 -5.45 6.77 12.69
CA ILE A 106 -4.81 7.95 12.10
C ILE A 106 -5.79 8.57 11.10
N ASN A 107 -6.20 9.81 11.33
CA ASN A 107 -7.08 10.53 10.42
C ASN A 107 -6.41 10.66 9.05
N SER A 108 -7.11 10.31 7.98
CA SER A 108 -6.53 10.28 6.63
C SER A 108 -7.37 11.10 5.66
N VAL A 109 -8.58 10.64 5.36
CA VAL A 109 -9.41 11.18 4.29
C VAL A 109 -10.83 11.47 4.77
N LEU A 110 -11.55 12.33 4.03
CA LEU A 110 -12.99 12.53 4.17
C LEU A 110 -13.64 12.28 2.81
N TYR A 111 -14.87 11.77 2.80
CA TYR A 111 -15.66 11.65 1.58
C TYR A 111 -16.60 12.84 1.44
N SER A 112 -16.35 13.71 0.46
CA SER A 112 -17.20 14.89 0.23
C SER A 112 -17.24 15.32 -1.23
N PRO A 113 -18.44 15.54 -1.80
CA PRO A 113 -18.58 16.14 -3.14
C PRO A 113 -18.06 17.58 -3.23
N THR A 114 -18.03 18.32 -2.11
CA THR A 114 -17.65 19.74 -2.06
C THR A 114 -16.25 19.97 -1.50
N GLY A 115 -15.57 18.91 -1.05
CA GLY A 115 -14.29 18.99 -0.34
C GLY A 115 -14.39 19.49 1.11
N SER A 116 -15.59 19.81 1.60
CA SER A 116 -15.86 20.19 2.99
C SER A 116 -16.48 19.04 3.78
N TYR A 117 -16.27 19.01 5.10
CA TYR A 117 -16.87 17.98 5.96
C TYR A 117 -18.40 17.85 5.77
N SER A 118 -18.87 16.61 5.66
CA SER A 118 -20.27 16.27 5.34
C SER A 118 -20.84 15.13 6.21
N GLY A 119 -20.14 14.72 7.28
CA GLY A 119 -20.54 13.57 8.11
C GLY A 119 -19.69 12.31 7.93
N TYR A 120 -18.75 12.28 6.97
CA TYR A 120 -18.02 11.08 6.56
C TYR A 120 -16.51 11.27 6.67
N GLY A 121 -15.98 11.13 7.88
CA GLY A 121 -14.55 11.10 8.16
C GLY A 121 -14.00 9.67 8.22
N PHE A 122 -12.74 9.48 7.82
CA PHE A 122 -12.09 8.18 7.78
C PHE A 122 -10.69 8.20 8.41
N ALA A 123 -10.40 7.15 9.19
CA ALA A 123 -9.12 6.94 9.84
C ALA A 123 -8.57 5.54 9.57
N ILE A 124 -7.26 5.44 9.44
CA ILE A 124 -6.52 4.18 9.31
C ILE A 124 -6.41 3.53 10.69
N PRO A 125 -6.84 2.26 10.90
CA PRO A 125 -6.79 1.58 12.19
C PRO A 125 -5.37 1.44 12.77
N THR A 126 -5.25 1.46 14.10
CA THR A 126 -3.96 1.22 14.77
C THR A 126 -3.39 -0.17 14.53
N SER A 127 -4.23 -1.17 14.26
CA SER A 127 -3.79 -2.52 13.92
C SER A 127 -2.98 -2.56 12.62
N ILE A 128 -3.35 -1.77 11.60
CA ILE A 128 -2.56 -1.60 10.37
C ILE A 128 -1.32 -0.74 10.65
N MET A 129 -1.52 0.40 11.32
CA MET A 129 -0.44 1.37 11.61
C MET A 129 0.73 0.73 12.35
N THR A 130 0.45 -0.05 13.39
CA THR A 130 1.49 -0.66 14.25
C THR A 130 2.39 -1.58 13.44
N LYS A 131 1.80 -2.40 12.56
CA LYS A 131 2.53 -3.31 11.68
C LYS A 131 3.36 -2.55 10.65
N VAL A 132 2.77 -1.55 9.99
CA VAL A 132 3.48 -0.72 9.00
C VAL A 132 4.69 -0.03 9.63
N ILE A 133 4.53 0.60 10.80
CA ILE A 133 5.63 1.27 11.50
C ILE A 133 6.73 0.27 11.89
N ALA A 134 6.35 -0.93 12.38
CA ALA A 134 7.32 -1.96 12.74
C ALA A 134 8.14 -2.42 11.52
N ASP A 135 7.48 -2.62 10.37
CA ASP A 135 8.16 -3.02 9.13
C ASP A 135 9.08 -1.91 8.60
N LEU A 136 8.63 -0.66 8.58
CA LEU A 136 9.45 0.47 8.14
C LEU A 136 10.69 0.65 9.02
N LYS A 137 10.57 0.45 10.34
CA LYS A 137 11.71 0.50 11.27
C LYS A 137 12.70 -0.64 11.04
N GLN A 138 12.19 -1.85 10.76
CA GLN A 138 13.01 -3.06 10.71
C GLN A 138 13.64 -3.31 9.34
N TYR A 139 12.90 -3.05 8.26
CA TYR A 139 13.25 -3.45 6.90
C TYR A 139 13.36 -2.28 5.92
N GLY A 140 12.94 -1.07 6.31
CA GLY A 140 12.84 0.09 5.42
C GLY A 140 11.66 0.04 4.45
N ALA A 141 10.99 -1.11 4.32
CA ALA A 141 9.83 -1.32 3.48
C ALA A 141 8.77 -2.19 4.18
N VAL A 142 7.50 -2.00 3.82
CA VAL A 142 6.38 -2.78 4.36
C VAL A 142 6.36 -4.19 3.75
N GLN A 143 6.29 -5.21 4.60
CA GLN A 143 6.29 -6.61 4.20
C GLN A 143 4.86 -7.08 3.93
N ARG A 144 4.34 -6.89 2.71
CA ARG A 144 2.95 -7.25 2.40
C ARG A 144 2.77 -8.74 2.21
N ALA A 145 1.86 -9.30 2.99
CA ALA A 145 1.29 -10.62 2.76
C ALA A 145 0.04 -10.50 1.88
N MET A 146 -0.14 -11.44 0.96
CA MET A 146 -1.31 -11.52 0.07
C MET A 146 -1.82 -12.96 0.03
N LEU A 147 -3.13 -13.14 -0.16
CA LEU A 147 -3.68 -14.47 -0.50
C LEU A 147 -3.40 -14.84 -1.96
N GLY A 148 -3.25 -13.86 -2.86
CA GLY A 148 -3.14 -14.12 -4.30
C GLY A 148 -4.47 -14.57 -4.89
N ILE A 149 -5.52 -13.79 -4.67
CA ILE A 149 -6.83 -13.96 -5.29
C ILE A 149 -7.29 -12.65 -5.92
N SER A 150 -8.12 -12.74 -6.96
CA SER A 150 -9.04 -11.68 -7.34
C SER A 150 -10.41 -12.04 -6.78
N GLY A 151 -11.06 -11.11 -6.10
CA GLY A 151 -12.33 -11.38 -5.45
C GLY A 151 -13.28 -10.20 -5.52
N ARG A 152 -14.56 -10.48 -5.29
CA ARG A 152 -15.61 -9.47 -5.22
C ARG A 152 -16.39 -9.64 -3.92
N PRO A 153 -16.80 -8.55 -3.27
CA PRO A 153 -17.62 -8.66 -2.08
C PRO A 153 -19.00 -9.21 -2.45
N LEU A 154 -19.61 -9.97 -1.53
CA LEU A 154 -20.98 -10.48 -1.67
C LEU A 154 -22.04 -9.52 -1.14
N ASP A 155 -21.64 -8.42 -0.50
CA ASP A 155 -22.59 -7.47 0.07
C ASP A 155 -23.30 -6.64 -1.03
N ASN A 156 -24.56 -6.35 -0.76
CA ASN A 156 -25.49 -5.74 -1.72
C ASN A 156 -25.51 -4.20 -1.57
N ASP A 157 -24.39 -3.56 -1.24
CA ASP A 157 -24.29 -2.13 -0.84
C ASP A 157 -24.44 -1.15 -2.04
N GLY A 158 -25.26 -1.52 -3.03
CA GLY A 158 -25.71 -0.63 -4.12
C GLY A 158 -24.98 -0.80 -5.46
N GLN A 159 -23.94 -1.62 -5.55
CA GLN A 159 -23.42 -2.06 -6.85
C GLN A 159 -24.24 -3.25 -7.34
N THR A 160 -24.64 -3.23 -8.61
CA THR A 160 -25.31 -4.36 -9.25
C THR A 160 -24.38 -5.57 -9.20
N MET A 161 -24.61 -6.45 -8.22
CA MET A 161 -24.02 -7.79 -8.22
C MET A 161 -24.36 -8.45 -9.56
N ASP A 162 -23.38 -9.09 -10.17
CA ASP A 162 -23.63 -9.91 -11.35
C ASP A 162 -24.71 -10.95 -11.03
N ALA A 163 -25.64 -11.19 -11.96
CA ALA A 163 -26.72 -12.16 -11.78
C ALA A 163 -26.17 -13.56 -11.47
N GLU A 164 -25.00 -13.90 -12.03
CA GLU A 164 -24.29 -15.15 -11.77
C GLU A 164 -23.77 -15.21 -10.32
N MET A 165 -23.12 -14.14 -9.85
CA MET A 165 -22.66 -14.05 -8.46
C MET A 165 -23.81 -14.13 -7.46
N LYS A 166 -24.92 -13.43 -7.73
CA LYS A 166 -26.09 -13.43 -6.85
C LYS A 166 -26.69 -14.84 -6.74
N LYS A 167 -26.87 -15.52 -7.89
CA LYS A 167 -27.33 -16.90 -7.92
C LYS A 167 -26.39 -17.83 -7.14
N LYS A 168 -25.07 -17.68 -7.31
CA LYS A 168 -24.09 -18.50 -6.60
C LYS A 168 -24.08 -18.25 -5.09
N ALA A 169 -24.19 -16.99 -4.68
CA ALA A 169 -24.30 -16.61 -3.27
C ALA A 169 -25.57 -17.21 -2.62
N GLU A 170 -26.71 -17.13 -3.31
CA GLU A 170 -27.97 -17.77 -2.92
C GLU A 170 -27.85 -19.30 -2.86
N GLU A 171 -27.21 -19.91 -3.86
CA GLU A 171 -26.93 -21.34 -3.88
C GLU A 171 -26.06 -21.74 -2.69
N LEU A 172 -25.03 -20.99 -2.34
CA LEU A 172 -24.15 -21.32 -1.22
C LEU A 172 -24.78 -20.99 0.14
N GLY A 173 -25.78 -20.10 0.18
CA GLY A 173 -26.36 -19.56 1.41
C GLY A 173 -25.49 -18.51 2.09
N ALA A 174 -24.57 -17.88 1.33
CA ALA A 174 -23.73 -16.79 1.82
C ALA A 174 -24.38 -15.44 1.53
N THR A 175 -24.56 -14.62 2.56
CA THR A 175 -25.08 -13.25 2.44
C THR A 175 -23.98 -12.19 2.53
N GLU A 176 -22.76 -12.59 2.88
CA GLU A 176 -21.59 -11.74 3.05
C GLU A 176 -20.32 -12.58 2.91
N GLY A 177 -19.20 -11.92 2.71
CA GLY A 177 -17.90 -12.54 2.47
C GLY A 177 -17.25 -12.03 1.19
N VAL A 178 -16.16 -12.69 0.81
CA VAL A 178 -15.42 -12.41 -0.43
C VAL A 178 -15.53 -13.62 -1.34
N TRP A 179 -16.23 -13.46 -2.46
CA TRP A 179 -16.28 -14.45 -3.53
C TRP A 179 -14.99 -14.44 -4.33
N VAL A 180 -14.39 -15.62 -4.50
CA VAL A 180 -13.13 -15.82 -5.23
C VAL A 180 -13.43 -15.94 -6.71
N ALA A 181 -13.09 -14.90 -7.46
CA ALA A 181 -13.26 -14.84 -8.91
C ALA A 181 -12.09 -15.51 -9.64
N GLU A 182 -10.88 -15.37 -9.09
CA GLU A 182 -9.65 -15.89 -9.66
C GLU A 182 -8.67 -16.23 -8.54
N VAL A 183 -7.90 -17.30 -8.74
CA VAL A 183 -6.75 -17.62 -7.90
C VAL A 183 -5.49 -17.35 -8.71
N VAL A 184 -4.66 -16.45 -8.21
CA VAL A 184 -3.41 -16.06 -8.88
C VAL A 184 -2.46 -17.24 -8.89
N GLU A 185 -1.93 -17.56 -10.07
CA GLU A 185 -0.93 -18.62 -10.23
C GLU A 185 0.29 -18.34 -9.35
N ASN A 186 0.81 -19.37 -8.67
CA ASN A 186 1.92 -19.28 -7.71
C ASN A 186 1.66 -18.39 -6.47
N GLY A 187 0.47 -17.81 -6.33
CA GLY A 187 0.02 -17.11 -5.13
C GLY A 187 -0.13 -18.03 -3.91
N SER A 188 -0.46 -17.46 -2.76
CA SER A 188 -0.61 -18.19 -1.49
C SER A 188 -1.77 -19.17 -1.53
N ALA A 189 -2.89 -18.77 -2.13
CA ALA A 189 -4.11 -19.55 -2.26
C ALA A 189 -4.05 -20.59 -3.39
N SER A 190 -3.01 -20.57 -4.23
CA SER A 190 -2.87 -21.47 -5.37
C SER A 190 -2.82 -22.93 -4.92
N GLY A 191 -3.71 -23.77 -5.48
CA GLY A 191 -3.85 -25.17 -5.09
C GLY A 191 -4.57 -25.42 -3.76
N ILE A 192 -5.06 -24.37 -3.08
CA ILE A 192 -5.77 -24.46 -1.79
C ILE A 192 -7.21 -23.93 -1.92
N LEU A 193 -7.35 -22.70 -2.44
CA LEU A 193 -8.64 -22.13 -2.79
C LEU A 193 -8.99 -22.43 -4.24
N GLU A 194 -10.29 -22.44 -4.50
CA GLU A 194 -10.86 -22.65 -5.83
C GLU A 194 -11.67 -21.41 -6.24
N VAL A 195 -11.82 -21.21 -7.54
CA VAL A 195 -12.83 -20.28 -8.07
C VAL A 195 -14.19 -20.71 -7.50
N ASP A 196 -15.05 -19.74 -7.19
CA ASP A 196 -16.34 -19.90 -6.50
C ASP A 196 -16.32 -20.16 -4.99
N ASP A 197 -15.14 -20.28 -4.38
CA ASP A 197 -15.07 -20.23 -2.93
C ASP A 197 -15.56 -18.88 -2.39
N VAL A 198 -16.22 -18.90 -1.24
CA VAL A 198 -16.55 -17.68 -0.49
C VAL A 198 -15.77 -17.66 0.81
N ILE A 199 -14.88 -16.68 0.96
CA ILE A 199 -14.15 -16.44 2.21
C ILE A 199 -15.09 -15.73 3.18
N ILE A 200 -15.35 -16.38 4.32
CA ILE A 200 -16.26 -15.90 5.37
C ILE A 200 -15.54 -15.64 6.70
N GLY A 201 -14.25 -15.99 6.80
CA GLY A 201 -13.44 -15.66 7.96
C GLY A 201 -11.94 -15.89 7.77
N ILE A 202 -11.15 -15.28 8.63
CA ILE A 202 -9.69 -15.41 8.70
C ILE A 202 -9.26 -15.25 10.16
N GLU A 203 -8.39 -16.12 10.66
CA GLU A 203 -7.93 -16.11 12.07
C GLU A 203 -9.07 -16.05 13.11
N GLY A 204 -10.18 -16.73 12.81
CA GLY A 204 -11.38 -16.75 13.66
C GLY A 204 -12.21 -15.46 13.62
N LYS A 205 -11.77 -14.41 12.91
CA LYS A 205 -12.54 -13.20 12.66
C LYS A 205 -13.44 -13.37 11.45
N ARG A 206 -14.66 -12.84 11.55
CA ARG A 206 -15.66 -12.89 10.49
C ARG A 206 -15.33 -11.87 9.39
N VAL A 207 -15.29 -12.31 8.14
CA VAL A 207 -15.03 -11.47 6.97
C VAL A 207 -16.35 -11.19 6.28
N LYS A 208 -16.73 -9.91 6.22
CA LYS A 208 -17.97 -9.47 5.58
C LYS A 208 -17.78 -9.03 4.13
N ASN A 209 -16.62 -8.46 3.84
CA ASN A 209 -16.29 -7.86 2.56
C ASN A 209 -14.77 -7.87 2.33
N PHE A 210 -14.34 -7.36 1.18
CA PHE A 210 -12.93 -7.35 0.79
C PHE A 210 -12.06 -6.48 1.71
N ALA A 211 -12.58 -5.35 2.18
CA ALA A 211 -11.87 -4.45 3.10
C ALA A 211 -11.54 -5.16 4.43
N GLY A 212 -12.50 -5.90 5.00
CA GLY A 212 -12.27 -6.68 6.22
C GLY A 212 -11.24 -7.80 6.04
N LEU A 213 -11.20 -8.43 4.85
CA LEU A 213 -10.16 -9.40 4.51
C LEU A 213 -8.78 -8.74 4.39
N GLN A 214 -8.70 -7.60 3.71
CA GLN A 214 -7.46 -6.83 3.56
C GLN A 214 -6.93 -6.32 4.90
N GLU A 215 -7.82 -5.88 5.79
CA GLU A 215 -7.44 -5.42 7.13
C GLU A 215 -6.70 -6.51 7.90
N GLU A 216 -7.23 -7.75 7.90
CA GLU A 216 -6.57 -8.83 8.62
C GLU A 216 -5.26 -9.23 7.95
N LEU A 217 -5.24 -9.35 6.61
CA LEU A 217 -4.00 -9.66 5.88
C LEU A 217 -2.91 -8.60 6.08
N ALA A 218 -3.28 -7.33 6.25
CA ALA A 218 -2.34 -6.24 6.47
C ALA A 218 -1.58 -6.36 7.81
N LYS A 219 -2.08 -7.16 8.76
CA LYS A 219 -1.44 -7.45 10.06
C LYS A 219 -0.37 -8.53 9.94
N HIS A 220 -0.35 -9.27 8.85
CA HIS A 220 0.56 -10.39 8.62
C HIS A 220 1.75 -10.03 7.73
N ARG A 221 2.79 -10.86 7.83
CA ARG A 221 3.99 -10.81 6.98
C ARG A 221 4.06 -12.06 6.08
N PRO A 222 4.78 -12.00 4.95
CA PRO A 222 5.09 -13.19 4.17
C PRO A 222 5.77 -14.26 5.05
N GLY A 223 5.35 -15.52 4.89
CA GLY A 223 5.74 -16.66 5.72
C GLY A 223 4.78 -16.96 6.88
N ASP A 224 3.91 -16.02 7.25
CA ASP A 224 2.87 -16.30 8.25
C ASP A 224 1.87 -17.32 7.71
N LYS A 225 1.42 -18.22 8.59
CA LYS A 225 0.34 -19.17 8.27
C LYS A 225 -0.96 -18.68 8.89
N VAL A 226 -2.00 -18.61 8.07
CA VAL A 226 -3.32 -18.16 8.49
C VAL A 226 -4.39 -19.20 8.18
N LYS A 227 -5.36 -19.33 9.08
CA LYS A 227 -6.55 -20.14 8.94
C LYS A 227 -7.64 -19.32 8.27
N VAL A 228 -7.99 -19.71 7.05
CA VAL A 228 -9.06 -19.09 6.27
C VAL A 228 -10.28 -19.99 6.31
N LYS A 229 -11.41 -19.43 6.76
CA LYS A 229 -12.71 -20.09 6.76
C LYS A 229 -13.42 -19.76 5.45
N ILE A 230 -13.79 -20.80 4.71
CA ILE A 230 -14.44 -20.70 3.41
C ILE A 230 -15.76 -21.47 3.39
N LEU A 231 -16.61 -21.12 2.44
CA LEU A 231 -17.81 -21.87 2.07
C LEU A 231 -17.61 -22.43 0.65
N ARG A 232 -17.56 -23.76 0.55
CA ARG A 232 -17.44 -24.50 -0.72
C ARG A 232 -18.53 -25.58 -0.74
N ASP A 233 -19.31 -25.65 -1.81
CA ASP A 233 -20.41 -26.62 -1.95
C ASP A 233 -21.39 -26.63 -0.76
N LYS A 234 -21.78 -25.44 -0.27
CA LYS A 234 -22.63 -25.24 0.93
C LYS A 234 -22.03 -25.75 2.25
N LYS A 235 -20.75 -26.12 2.29
CA LYS A 235 -20.07 -26.61 3.49
C LYS A 235 -18.99 -25.65 3.92
N GLU A 236 -18.98 -25.34 5.21
CA GLU A 236 -17.88 -24.59 5.81
C GLU A 236 -16.63 -25.47 5.86
N LYS A 237 -15.50 -24.94 5.39
CA LYS A 237 -14.18 -25.55 5.50
C LYS A 237 -13.23 -24.52 6.10
N THR A 238 -12.24 -24.99 6.85
CA THR A 238 -11.11 -24.16 7.27
C THR A 238 -9.86 -24.71 6.62
N VAL A 239 -9.14 -23.84 5.92
CA VAL A 239 -7.87 -24.17 5.25
C VAL A 239 -6.76 -23.33 5.88
N GLU A 240 -5.57 -23.91 5.99
CA GLU A 240 -4.37 -23.18 6.42
C GLU A 240 -3.60 -22.75 5.16
N ILE A 241 -3.23 -21.47 5.10
CA ILE A 241 -2.55 -20.86 3.95
C ILE A 241 -1.29 -20.15 4.45
N GLU A 242 -0.13 -20.49 3.87
CA GLU A 242 1.11 -19.75 4.07
C GLU A 242 1.14 -18.53 3.15
N LEU A 243 1.24 -17.35 3.72
CA LEU A 243 1.14 -16.10 3.00
C LEU A 243 2.45 -15.76 2.28
N LYS A 244 2.34 -15.32 1.03
CA LYS A 244 3.43 -14.84 0.18
C LYS A 244 3.28 -13.35 -0.08
N ASN A 245 4.36 -12.74 -0.54
CA ASN A 245 4.36 -11.38 -1.07
C ASN A 245 3.85 -11.33 -2.52
N GLU A 246 3.81 -10.12 -3.08
CA GLU A 246 3.40 -9.88 -4.48
C GLU A 246 4.30 -10.57 -5.53
N GLN A 247 5.51 -10.99 -5.17
CA GLN A 247 6.41 -11.78 -6.01
C GLN A 247 6.15 -13.30 -5.90
N GLY A 248 5.18 -13.73 -5.08
CA GLY A 248 4.89 -15.14 -4.85
C GLY A 248 5.91 -15.84 -3.94
N THR A 249 6.69 -15.09 -3.15
CA THR A 249 7.71 -15.64 -2.24
C THR A 249 7.46 -15.23 -0.78
N THR A 250 8.18 -15.86 0.15
CA THR A 250 8.20 -15.47 1.57
C THR A 250 9.43 -14.62 1.92
N LYS A 251 10.23 -14.23 0.92
CA LYS A 251 11.43 -13.41 1.12
C LYS A 251 11.04 -12.02 1.60
N VAL A 252 11.88 -11.48 2.49
CA VAL A 252 11.77 -10.10 2.97
C VAL A 252 12.05 -9.16 1.79
N LEU A 253 11.11 -8.26 1.52
CA LEU A 253 11.29 -7.17 0.58
C LEU A 253 12.10 -6.07 1.26
N LYS A 254 13.26 -5.72 0.71
CA LYS A 254 13.98 -4.52 1.16
C LYS A 254 13.64 -3.37 0.24
N ASP A 255 13.66 -2.15 0.79
CA ASP A 255 13.54 -0.98 -0.07
C ASP A 255 14.68 -1.00 -1.09
N ALA A 256 14.30 -0.92 -2.36
CA ALA A 256 15.24 -1.00 -3.46
C ALA A 256 15.75 0.42 -3.73
N ASP A 257 16.95 0.71 -3.26
CA ASP A 257 17.61 1.98 -3.56
C ASP A 257 18.31 1.90 -4.94
N MET A 258 18.44 3.05 -5.61
CA MET A 258 19.15 3.20 -6.87
C MET A 258 20.61 2.73 -6.80
N GLU A 259 21.16 2.62 -5.59
CA GLU A 259 22.49 2.08 -5.34
C GLU A 259 22.66 0.65 -5.90
N ILE A 260 21.61 -0.19 -5.91
CA ILE A 260 21.69 -1.56 -6.46
C ILE A 260 22.04 -1.57 -7.96
N LEU A 261 21.76 -0.48 -8.67
CA LEU A 261 22.08 -0.35 -10.09
C LEU A 261 23.59 -0.22 -10.30
N GLY A 262 24.37 0.25 -9.31
CA GLY A 262 25.80 0.52 -9.46
C GLY A 262 26.07 1.60 -10.50
N ALA A 263 25.25 2.65 -10.53
CA ALA A 263 25.36 3.73 -11.50
C ALA A 263 24.97 5.07 -10.89
N ALA A 264 25.58 6.15 -11.41
CA ALA A 264 25.23 7.52 -11.07
C ALA A 264 24.42 8.13 -12.21
N PHE A 265 23.43 8.96 -11.86
CA PHE A 265 22.46 9.52 -12.79
C PHE A 265 22.38 11.03 -12.66
N ARG A 266 22.08 11.70 -13.77
CA ARG A 266 21.65 13.10 -13.78
C ARG A 266 20.64 13.32 -14.89
N GLU A 267 19.83 14.35 -14.78
CA GLU A 267 19.04 14.80 -15.93
C GLU A 267 19.93 15.23 -17.09
N VAL A 268 19.51 14.92 -18.31
CA VAL A 268 20.27 15.30 -19.51
C VAL A 268 20.32 16.83 -19.61
N PRO A 269 21.51 17.44 -19.75
CA PRO A 269 21.63 18.88 -19.94
C PRO A 269 20.91 19.37 -21.20
N ASP A 270 20.39 20.60 -21.18
CA ASP A 270 19.61 21.16 -22.29
C ASP A 270 20.38 21.25 -23.62
N GLU A 271 21.70 21.44 -23.55
CA GLU A 271 22.55 21.43 -24.75
C GLU A 271 22.51 20.07 -25.45
N VAL A 272 22.64 18.98 -24.68
CA VAL A 272 22.60 17.62 -25.20
C VAL A 272 21.20 17.29 -25.72
N LYS A 273 20.14 17.75 -25.04
CA LYS A 273 18.75 17.63 -25.53
C LYS A 273 18.59 18.29 -26.91
N ARG A 274 19.11 19.50 -27.11
CA ARG A 274 19.03 20.20 -28.40
C ARG A 274 19.83 19.49 -29.49
N GLN A 275 21.07 19.07 -29.20
CA GLN A 275 21.94 18.37 -30.15
C GLN A 275 21.32 17.06 -30.64
N LEU A 276 20.75 16.27 -29.72
CA LEU A 276 20.16 14.97 -30.01
C LEU A 276 18.65 15.02 -30.31
N ARG A 277 18.06 16.22 -30.33
CA ARG A 277 16.61 16.46 -30.51
C ARG A 277 15.75 15.65 -29.54
N LEU A 278 16.15 15.62 -28.28
CA LEU A 278 15.46 14.93 -27.19
C LEU A 278 14.59 15.91 -26.40
N ASN A 279 13.41 15.47 -25.99
CA ASN A 279 12.54 16.25 -25.10
C ASN A 279 12.88 16.03 -23.62
N ALA A 280 13.46 14.89 -23.29
CA ALA A 280 13.70 14.42 -21.93
C ALA A 280 14.72 13.27 -21.92
N GLY A 281 15.27 12.96 -20.76
CA GLY A 281 16.09 11.78 -20.54
C GLY A 281 16.96 11.90 -19.28
N VAL A 282 17.48 10.77 -18.83
CA VAL A 282 18.42 10.67 -17.72
C VAL A 282 19.73 10.08 -18.22
N GLU A 283 20.83 10.79 -18.01
CA GLU A 283 22.17 10.36 -18.39
C GLU A 283 22.82 9.53 -17.28
N VAL A 284 23.42 8.41 -17.67
CA VAL A 284 24.30 7.61 -16.82
C VAL A 284 25.69 8.28 -16.77
N THR A 285 26.03 8.92 -15.66
CA THR A 285 27.28 9.69 -15.50
C THR A 285 28.46 8.84 -15.03
N GLY A 286 28.16 7.68 -14.43
CA GLY A 286 29.14 6.71 -13.95
C GLY A 286 28.52 5.33 -13.81
N VAL A 287 29.34 4.30 -13.94
CA VAL A 287 28.96 2.90 -13.74
C VAL A 287 30.08 2.25 -12.94
N THR A 288 29.75 1.69 -11.78
CA THR A 288 30.64 0.90 -10.91
C THR A 288 30.32 -0.59 -11.09
N GLU A 289 30.89 -1.46 -10.25
CA GLU A 289 30.35 -2.82 -10.12
C GLU A 289 28.88 -2.74 -9.67
N GLY A 290 28.01 -3.55 -10.28
CA GLY A 290 26.57 -3.56 -10.03
C GLY A 290 25.74 -4.04 -11.22
N LYS A 291 24.41 -3.99 -11.08
CA LYS A 291 23.46 -4.57 -12.04
C LYS A 291 23.53 -3.90 -13.42
N MET A 292 23.75 -2.58 -13.49
CA MET A 292 23.88 -1.85 -14.75
C MET A 292 25.11 -2.30 -15.55
N LYS A 293 26.24 -2.52 -14.87
CA LYS A 293 27.47 -3.02 -15.51
C LYS A 293 27.28 -4.44 -16.01
N ALA A 294 26.66 -5.31 -15.21
CA ALA A 294 26.37 -6.69 -15.58
C ALA A 294 25.46 -6.77 -16.82
N ALA A 295 24.48 -5.86 -16.93
CA ALA A 295 23.63 -5.70 -18.11
C ALA A 295 24.33 -5.07 -19.33
N GLY A 296 25.58 -4.60 -19.18
CA GLY A 296 26.36 -3.99 -20.26
C GLY A 296 26.12 -2.49 -20.46
N VAL A 297 25.40 -1.83 -19.55
CA VAL A 297 25.20 -0.37 -19.57
C VAL A 297 26.52 0.33 -19.27
N ARG A 298 26.76 1.46 -19.93
CA ARG A 298 28.01 2.22 -19.81
C ARG A 298 27.73 3.70 -19.59
N LYS A 299 28.72 4.39 -19.03
CA LYS A 299 28.74 5.85 -18.90
C LYS A 299 28.41 6.53 -20.25
N GLY A 300 27.63 7.59 -20.18
CA GLY A 300 27.16 8.39 -21.31
C GLY A 300 25.87 7.85 -21.94
N PHE A 301 25.38 6.67 -21.56
CA PHE A 301 24.08 6.20 -22.01
C PHE A 301 22.97 7.13 -21.48
N ILE A 302 22.10 7.60 -22.37
CA ILE A 302 20.95 8.44 -22.05
C ILE A 302 19.70 7.58 -22.09
N ILE A 303 19.11 7.34 -20.93
CA ILE A 303 17.86 6.62 -20.74
C ILE A 303 16.71 7.53 -21.16
N LEU A 304 15.94 7.09 -22.15
CA LEU A 304 14.76 7.79 -22.64
C LEU A 304 13.47 7.13 -22.14
N LYS A 305 13.48 5.80 -22.05
CA LYS A 305 12.40 5.03 -21.46
C LYS A 305 12.92 3.92 -20.56
N ALA A 306 12.16 3.60 -19.53
CA ALA A 306 12.35 2.46 -18.66
C ALA A 306 11.00 1.72 -18.54
N ASN A 307 10.98 0.41 -18.78
CA ASN A 307 9.76 -0.42 -18.81
C ASN A 307 8.61 0.20 -19.63
N GLY A 308 8.95 0.79 -20.78
CA GLY A 308 7.99 1.46 -21.69
C GLY A 308 7.57 2.87 -21.27
N GLN A 309 7.83 3.30 -20.04
CA GLN A 309 7.52 4.63 -19.55
C GLN A 309 8.60 5.65 -19.93
N THR A 310 8.22 6.86 -20.32
CA THR A 310 9.17 7.93 -20.65
C THR A 310 9.81 8.47 -19.38
N VAL A 311 11.14 8.54 -19.35
CA VAL A 311 11.91 9.00 -18.18
C VAL A 311 12.30 10.46 -18.37
N LYS A 312 11.81 11.33 -17.49
CA LYS A 312 12.07 12.77 -17.54
C LYS A 312 13.04 13.26 -16.47
N SER A 313 13.06 12.60 -15.32
CA SER A 313 13.91 12.94 -14.19
C SER A 313 14.47 11.68 -13.51
N VAL A 314 15.44 11.87 -12.61
CA VAL A 314 16.04 10.76 -11.84
C VAL A 314 15.01 10.14 -10.89
N GLU A 315 14.15 10.95 -10.29
CA GLU A 315 13.07 10.50 -9.40
C GLU A 315 12.07 9.62 -10.15
N GLN A 316 11.78 9.94 -11.42
CA GLN A 316 10.92 9.11 -12.25
C GLN A 316 11.56 7.76 -12.57
N LEU A 317 12.87 7.75 -12.84
CA LEU A 317 13.62 6.50 -13.04
C LEU A 317 13.61 5.63 -11.77
N GLU A 318 13.83 6.25 -10.62
CA GLU A 318 13.77 5.58 -9.32
C GLU A 318 12.39 4.97 -9.06
N SER A 319 11.31 5.72 -9.32
CA SER A 319 9.94 5.22 -9.19
C SER A 319 9.69 3.99 -10.06
N ILE A 320 10.12 4.03 -11.33
CA ILE A 320 9.96 2.89 -12.26
C ILE A 320 10.79 1.70 -11.80
N MET A 321 12.00 1.91 -11.29
CA MET A 321 12.84 0.84 -10.75
C MET A 321 12.22 0.21 -9.49
N LYS A 322 11.68 1.02 -8.57
CA LYS A 322 11.00 0.54 -7.36
C LYS A 322 9.78 -0.29 -7.70
N GLU A 323 8.97 0.14 -8.67
CA GLU A 323 7.85 -0.65 -9.20
C GLU A 323 8.33 -1.95 -9.84
N ALA A 324 9.36 -1.89 -10.69
CA ALA A 324 9.93 -3.06 -11.35
C ALA A 324 10.49 -4.08 -10.36
N THR A 325 11.08 -3.63 -9.25
CA THR A 325 11.65 -4.52 -8.23
C THR A 325 10.58 -5.35 -7.53
N ARG A 326 9.33 -4.87 -7.50
CA ARG A 326 8.18 -5.54 -6.89
C ARG A 326 7.49 -6.55 -7.81
N SER A 327 7.82 -6.55 -9.10
CA SER A 327 7.32 -7.51 -10.08
C SER A 327 7.70 -8.95 -9.72
N THR A 328 6.90 -9.92 -10.15
CA THR A 328 7.23 -11.35 -10.12
C THR A 328 8.48 -11.67 -10.96
N GLU A 329 8.74 -10.86 -11.98
CA GLU A 329 9.98 -10.86 -12.78
C GLU A 329 10.65 -9.48 -12.63
N PRO A 330 11.57 -9.31 -11.67
CA PRO A 330 12.20 -8.02 -11.40
C PRO A 330 13.21 -7.66 -12.49
N VAL A 331 12.79 -6.87 -13.48
CA VAL A 331 13.66 -6.42 -14.58
C VAL A 331 13.39 -4.97 -14.98
N LEU A 332 14.47 -4.23 -15.26
CA LEU A 332 14.42 -2.88 -15.81
C LEU A 332 14.87 -2.89 -17.28
N PHE A 333 13.90 -2.79 -18.19
CA PHE A 333 14.14 -2.64 -19.62
C PHE A 333 14.38 -1.17 -19.96
N LEU A 334 15.62 -0.85 -20.28
CA LEU A 334 16.05 0.49 -20.65
C LEU A 334 16.08 0.64 -22.16
N GLN A 335 15.46 1.70 -22.67
CA GLN A 335 15.61 2.16 -24.05
C GLN A 335 16.26 3.55 -24.02
N GLY A 336 17.31 3.71 -24.82
CA GLY A 336 18.05 4.96 -24.81
C GLY A 336 18.96 5.17 -26.01
N ILE A 337 19.81 6.16 -25.88
CA ILE A 337 20.72 6.62 -26.92
C ILE A 337 22.07 6.99 -26.31
N PHE A 338 23.16 6.74 -27.02
CA PHE A 338 24.47 7.28 -26.67
C PHE A 338 24.64 8.69 -27.25
N PRO A 339 25.62 9.49 -26.77
CA PRO A 339 25.86 10.83 -27.29
C PRO A 339 26.28 10.82 -28.76
N SER A 340 26.74 9.67 -29.27
CA SER A 340 27.00 9.43 -30.70
C SER A 340 25.74 9.32 -31.56
N GLY A 341 24.53 9.33 -30.97
CA GLY A 341 23.27 9.11 -31.66
C GLY A 341 22.89 7.64 -31.82
N LYS A 342 23.74 6.69 -31.41
CA LYS A 342 23.45 5.25 -31.48
C LYS A 342 22.41 4.85 -30.43
N ARG A 343 21.30 4.26 -30.87
CA ARG A 343 20.29 3.69 -29.96
C ARG A 343 20.77 2.37 -29.36
N ALA A 344 20.40 2.12 -28.11
CA ALA A 344 20.68 0.87 -27.42
C ALA A 344 19.54 0.50 -26.46
N TYR A 345 19.48 -0.79 -26.14
CA TYR A 345 18.51 -1.41 -25.26
C TYR A 345 19.23 -2.30 -24.27
N PHE A 346 18.81 -2.28 -23.01
CA PHE A 346 19.39 -3.10 -21.96
C PHE A 346 18.29 -3.69 -21.09
N ALA A 347 18.48 -4.92 -20.62
CA ALA A 347 17.65 -5.55 -19.61
C ALA A 347 18.49 -5.72 -18.36
N VAL A 348 18.11 -5.03 -17.29
CA VAL A 348 18.84 -5.04 -16.01
C VAL A 348 18.07 -5.90 -15.03
N ASP A 349 18.65 -7.03 -14.62
CA ASP A 349 18.06 -7.95 -13.64
C ASP A 349 18.06 -7.29 -12.24
N LEU A 350 16.87 -7.06 -11.69
CA LEU A 350 16.64 -6.42 -10.40
C LEU A 350 16.44 -7.42 -9.25
N THR A 351 16.50 -8.73 -9.49
CA THR A 351 16.35 -9.77 -8.45
C THR A 351 17.28 -9.52 -7.26
N GLN A 352 16.72 -9.40 -6.05
CA GLN A 352 17.50 -9.25 -4.82
C GLN A 352 17.85 -10.65 -4.28
N GLU A 353 19.11 -10.84 -3.86
CA GLU A 353 19.60 -12.12 -3.33
C GLU A 353 19.00 -12.45 -1.96
#